data_AF-A0A2D5BQD4-F1
#
_entry.id   AF-A0A2D5BQD4-F1
#
_cell.length_a   1.000
_cell.length_b   1.000
_cell.length_c   1.000
_cell.angle_alpha   90.00
_cell.angle_beta   90.00
_cell.angle_gamma   90.00
#
_symmetry.space_group_name_H-M   'P 1'
#
loop_
_entity.id
_entity.type
_entity.pdbx_description
1 polymer ?
#
loop_
_entity_poly.entity_id
_entity_poly.type
_entity_poly.pdbx_seq_one_letter_code
_entity_poly.pdbx_strand_id
1 'polypeptide(L)'
;MVIWPTAVTPQRAITRPQVARVFMGIPLRMWVGSRTGLPHARTLQGRAARNTCPWFRPENAALLGGRTGTGWGDSHGSQRASPGAMPTTDARRYPLPDTETPMAPIPVLTHVLIALICSLARGQIQPIDLPVALTIPAGVDMGGDMTFRMCVRMKSPPGDLPTLAASKAWEAGAIKDYTTNNAFGLGRESGSKAGFAISVLPDGAWTWNAGDGRRRIDHRPEARDQSIADGRWHEVGFAIDRNRGVAHLFHDGRRVALHDLHGVGSLKSDTRKVHLGSADLDVEIGAVRIEPTALSSSAVASDFKKRFGQKRAGATLRSWNGRPLRVLAWNIWHGGRRKGRDEGVKRVVEVIKRSGADIVLMQETYGSGPRISGRLGFDYFLRSSNLSVLSRFPIVDVHRLASAFRFGGVTIELKPGVRVQAFSLWINHLPSVKAQLAAGASADDLVAADAKTRGRETQAILSQLLPHLEKTPEMPVIVAGDFNSGSSLDWTPEAAHLPNHQGLTVAWPASRSMADAGFIDAFRTANTDPVKAPGHTWSPEFRDTHQERIDYVYLRGASWRVLESEVLSEHPRGWPSDHAAVLAVLSLAKKR
;
A
#
# COMPACT_ATOMS: atom_id res chain seq x y z
N MET A 1 31.55 -61.37 38.67
CA MET A 1 32.87 -61.62 38.07
C MET A 1 33.06 -60.59 36.95
N VAL A 2 33.89 -59.53 37.03
CA VAL A 2 34.81 -59.01 38.06
C VAL A 2 34.90 -57.46 37.92
N ILE A 3 34.55 -56.72 38.99
CA ILE A 3 35.25 -55.56 39.63
C ILE A 3 35.48 -54.19 38.89
N TRP A 4 35.39 -53.10 39.68
CA TRP A 4 35.61 -51.64 39.45
C TRP A 4 36.73 -51.13 40.44
N PRO A 5 37.23 -49.85 40.56
CA PRO A 5 36.62 -48.53 40.21
C PRO A 5 37.55 -47.31 39.84
N THR A 6 36.94 -46.11 39.71
CA THR A 6 37.41 -44.73 40.11
C THR A 6 38.70 -44.04 39.62
N ALA A 7 38.56 -42.78 39.16
CA ALA A 7 39.24 -41.52 39.62
C ALA A 7 38.64 -40.29 38.87
N VAL A 8 37.93 -39.33 39.51
CA VAL A 8 38.34 -38.10 40.24
C VAL A 8 38.82 -36.90 39.38
N THR A 9 38.20 -35.74 39.65
CA THR A 9 38.22 -34.39 39.02
C THR A 9 39.48 -33.54 39.35
N PRO A 10 39.80 -32.41 38.64
CA PRO A 10 39.15 -31.11 38.93
C PRO A 10 39.00 -30.08 37.77
N GLN A 11 38.34 -28.97 38.11
CA GLN A 11 37.91 -27.84 37.26
C GLN A 11 39.05 -27.01 36.64
N ARG A 12 38.76 -26.31 35.51
CA ARG A 12 39.31 -24.97 35.23
C ARG A 12 38.30 -24.09 34.48
N ALA A 13 38.22 -22.83 34.87
CA ALA A 13 37.35 -21.82 34.26
C ALA A 13 37.95 -21.26 32.96
N ILE A 14 37.09 -20.86 32.01
CA ILE A 14 37.49 -20.17 30.79
C ILE A 14 37.08 -18.69 30.89
N THR A 15 38.08 -17.82 30.97
CA THR A 15 37.94 -16.36 30.89
C THR A 15 37.98 -15.86 29.44
N ARG A 16 37.37 -14.69 29.21
CA ARG A 16 37.32 -14.02 27.90
C ARG A 16 38.71 -13.54 27.44
N PRO A 17 38.98 -13.51 26.12
CA PRO A 17 39.94 -12.57 25.54
C PRO A 17 39.24 -11.33 24.94
N GLN A 18 39.80 -10.15 25.19
CA GLN A 18 39.51 -8.92 24.46
C GLN A 18 40.27 -8.90 23.13
N VAL A 19 39.75 -8.25 22.10
CA VAL A 19 40.48 -7.99 20.85
C VAL A 19 40.98 -6.55 20.85
N ALA A 20 42.31 -6.37 20.80
CA ALA A 20 42.96 -5.08 20.67
C ALA A 20 43.33 -4.77 19.21
N ARG A 21 43.47 -3.47 18.89
CA ARG A 21 43.86 -2.95 17.56
C ARG A 21 45.36 -3.15 17.29
N VAL A 22 45.73 -3.37 16.02
CA VAL A 22 47.03 -2.97 15.45
C VAL A 22 46.82 -2.34 14.07
N PHE A 23 47.67 -1.37 13.72
CA PHE A 23 47.68 -0.56 12.49
C PHE A 23 48.83 -1.00 11.56
N MET A 24 48.62 -0.96 10.24
CA MET A 24 49.59 -0.79 9.12
C MET A 24 48.80 -1.04 7.80
N GLY A 25 49.03 -0.40 6.64
CA GLY A 25 49.84 0.78 6.29
C GLY A 25 50.20 0.81 4.79
N ILE A 26 49.96 1.95 4.09
CA ILE A 26 50.64 2.41 2.83
C ILE A 26 50.19 1.71 1.50
N PRO A 27 50.14 2.38 0.30
CA PRO A 27 50.02 3.81 -0.04
C PRO A 27 48.85 4.17 -1.00
N LEU A 28 48.49 5.46 -1.08
CA LEU A 28 47.91 6.08 -2.29
C LEU A 28 49.01 6.84 -3.07
N ARG A 29 48.96 6.85 -4.41
CA ARG A 29 49.76 7.78 -5.24
C ARG A 29 48.90 8.96 -5.71
N MET A 30 49.49 10.15 -5.66
CA MET A 30 48.90 11.41 -6.15
C MET A 30 49.02 11.52 -7.67
N TRP A 31 48.16 12.35 -8.26
CA TRP A 31 48.54 13.16 -9.43
C TRP A 31 48.19 14.63 -9.15
N VAL A 32 49.01 15.56 -9.63
CA VAL A 32 48.98 17.00 -9.29
C VAL A 32 49.03 17.82 -10.58
N GLY A 33 48.25 18.90 -10.63
CA GLY A 33 48.30 19.95 -11.65
C GLY A 33 47.23 21.00 -11.34
N SER A 34 47.46 21.93 -10.39
CA SER A 34 48.29 23.15 -10.48
C SER A 34 47.45 24.38 -10.90
N ARG A 35 47.49 25.41 -10.04
CA ARG A 35 46.67 26.63 -10.01
C ARG A 35 46.90 27.58 -11.19
N THR A 36 45.86 28.38 -11.52
CA THR A 36 45.76 29.87 -11.50
C THR A 36 44.39 30.24 -12.11
N GLY A 37 43.67 31.33 -11.83
CA GLY A 37 43.84 32.52 -11.01
C GLY A 37 42.48 33.28 -10.99
N LEU A 38 42.32 34.22 -10.05
CA LEU A 38 41.21 35.18 -9.98
C LEU A 38 41.74 36.54 -10.48
N PRO A 39 40.92 37.43 -11.09
CA PRO A 39 40.20 38.42 -10.26
C PRO A 39 38.86 39.00 -10.77
N HIS A 40 38.11 39.56 -9.81
CA HIS A 40 37.26 40.77 -9.90
C HIS A 40 35.87 40.76 -10.61
N ALA A 41 34.85 40.72 -9.74
CA ALA A 41 33.72 41.66 -9.64
C ALA A 41 33.18 42.43 -10.87
N ARG A 42 31.85 42.33 -11.07
CA ARG A 42 30.91 43.47 -10.93
C ARG A 42 29.46 43.02 -10.80
N THR A 43 28.67 43.83 -10.09
CA THR A 43 27.21 43.78 -10.01
C THR A 43 26.55 44.26 -11.31
N LEU A 44 25.37 43.74 -11.65
CA LEU A 44 24.22 44.55 -12.13
C LEU A 44 22.91 43.75 -12.17
N GLN A 45 21.81 44.49 -12.28
CA GLN A 45 20.43 44.04 -12.14
C GLN A 45 19.88 43.42 -13.44
N GLY A 46 18.82 42.59 -13.30
CA GLY A 46 17.62 42.86 -14.08
C GLY A 46 17.07 41.76 -15.01
N ARG A 47 15.74 41.65 -14.91
CA ARG A 47 14.75 41.16 -15.90
C ARG A 47 14.58 39.65 -16.12
N ALA A 48 13.33 39.28 -15.89
CA ALA A 48 12.70 38.03 -16.29
C ALA A 48 12.79 37.75 -17.79
N ALA A 49 12.87 36.46 -18.14
CA ALA A 49 12.54 35.95 -19.46
C ALA A 49 11.49 34.84 -19.32
N ARG A 50 10.38 34.97 -20.05
CA ARG A 50 9.38 33.91 -20.23
C ARG A 50 9.89 33.00 -21.36
N ASN A 51 9.93 31.69 -21.16
CA ASN A 51 10.11 30.73 -22.26
C ASN A 51 8.79 30.00 -22.53
N THR A 52 8.06 30.48 -23.54
CA THR A 52 6.91 29.83 -24.14
C THR A 52 7.36 28.85 -25.22
N CYS A 53 6.88 27.61 -25.20
CA CYS A 53 6.97 26.73 -26.37
C CYS A 53 6.04 27.22 -27.50
N PRO A 54 6.49 27.28 -28.76
CA PRO A 54 5.64 27.55 -29.92
C PRO A 54 5.04 26.26 -30.52
N TRP A 55 4.27 26.43 -31.60
CA TRP A 55 3.66 25.44 -32.50
C TRP A 55 2.22 24.99 -32.19
N PHE A 56 1.30 25.88 -32.54
CA PHE A 56 0.06 25.51 -33.24
C PHE A 56 -0.10 26.44 -34.46
N ARG A 57 -0.52 25.90 -35.61
CA ARG A 57 -1.05 26.66 -36.76
C ARG A 57 -2.34 25.96 -37.22
N PRO A 58 -3.45 26.70 -37.41
CA PRO A 58 -4.60 26.21 -38.15
C PRO A 58 -4.98 27.14 -39.31
N GLU A 59 -4.81 26.68 -40.54
CA GLU A 59 -5.41 27.22 -41.78
C GLU A 59 -5.71 26.00 -42.66
N ASN A 60 -6.92 25.73 -43.16
CA ASN A 60 -7.82 26.63 -43.88
C ASN A 60 -9.30 26.20 -43.77
N ALA A 61 -10.19 27.15 -44.07
CA ALA A 61 -11.63 26.94 -44.25
C ALA A 61 -12.05 27.33 -45.68
N ALA A 62 -13.07 26.66 -46.23
CA ALA A 62 -13.94 27.05 -47.36
C ALA A 62 -14.60 25.79 -47.97
N LEU A 63 -15.82 25.78 -48.52
CA LEU A 63 -16.97 26.71 -48.51
C LEU A 63 -18.23 25.93 -49.00
N LEU A 64 -19.36 26.62 -49.20
CA LEU A 64 -20.69 26.12 -49.64
C LEU A 64 -21.47 25.43 -48.50
N GLY A 65 -22.67 25.82 -48.07
CA GLY A 65 -23.70 26.70 -48.65
C GLY A 65 -24.93 25.86 -49.04
N GLY A 66 -26.19 26.18 -48.69
CA GLY A 66 -26.75 27.23 -47.83
C GLY A 66 -28.30 27.18 -47.86
N ARG A 67 -28.96 28.11 -47.15
CA ARG A 67 -30.41 28.48 -47.20
C ARG A 67 -31.49 27.49 -46.68
N THR A 68 -32.41 28.06 -45.88
CA THR A 68 -33.88 27.80 -45.76
C THR A 68 -34.39 26.38 -45.45
N GLY A 69 -35.39 26.16 -44.59
CA GLY A 69 -36.24 27.05 -43.78
C GLY A 69 -37.40 26.27 -43.10
N THR A 70 -38.18 26.97 -42.27
CA THR A 70 -39.59 26.66 -41.87
C THR A 70 -40.05 25.21 -41.58
N GLY A 71 -40.35 24.93 -40.29
CA GLY A 71 -41.70 24.63 -39.75
C GLY A 71 -42.56 23.45 -40.23
N TRP A 72 -43.52 23.04 -39.38
CA TRP A 72 -44.48 21.92 -39.50
C TRP A 72 -43.84 20.51 -39.37
N GLY A 73 -44.52 19.49 -38.82
CA GLY A 73 -45.82 19.48 -38.16
C GLY A 73 -46.26 18.06 -37.76
N ASP A 74 -46.71 17.92 -36.52
CA ASP A 74 -47.62 16.93 -35.90
C ASP A 74 -47.92 15.52 -36.48
N SER A 75 -48.00 14.61 -35.50
CA SER A 75 -49.07 13.59 -35.30
C SER A 75 -49.08 12.27 -36.09
N HIS A 76 -48.94 11.17 -35.33
CA HIS A 76 -49.99 10.15 -35.14
C HIS A 76 -50.03 9.85 -33.61
N GLY A 77 -51.15 9.50 -32.96
CA GLY A 77 -52.50 9.24 -33.44
C GLY A 77 -53.21 8.35 -32.42
N SER A 78 -54.02 8.94 -31.53
CA SER A 78 -54.70 8.24 -30.42
C SER A 78 -56.09 7.69 -30.80
N GLN A 79 -56.57 6.64 -30.11
CA GLN A 79 -57.95 6.47 -29.57
C GLN A 79 -58.07 5.08 -28.89
N ARG A 80 -58.48 4.92 -27.61
CA ARG A 80 -59.78 5.10 -26.91
C ARG A 80 -60.79 3.95 -27.10
N ALA A 81 -61.16 3.27 -26.00
CA ALA A 81 -62.55 3.03 -25.55
C ALA A 81 -62.61 2.29 -24.18
N SER A 82 -63.67 2.54 -23.39
CA SER A 82 -64.07 1.87 -22.13
C SER A 82 -65.54 1.37 -22.30
N PRO A 83 -66.40 1.00 -21.29
CA PRO A 83 -66.23 0.68 -19.85
C PRO A 83 -67.10 -0.54 -19.34
N GLY A 84 -67.13 -0.79 -18.02
CA GLY A 84 -68.19 -1.55 -17.28
C GLY A 84 -67.76 -2.92 -16.70
N ALA A 85 -68.17 -3.38 -15.49
CA ALA A 85 -69.09 -2.84 -14.47
C ALA A 85 -68.77 -3.38 -13.03
N MET A 86 -69.38 -2.82 -11.97
CA MET A 86 -69.41 -3.36 -10.58
C MET A 86 -70.79 -3.96 -10.23
N PRO A 87 -70.98 -4.63 -9.07
CA PRO A 87 -71.53 -3.96 -7.87
C PRO A 87 -70.96 -4.45 -6.49
N THR A 88 -70.48 -3.56 -5.60
CA THR A 88 -71.11 -2.97 -4.36
C THR A 88 -71.29 -3.84 -3.09
N THR A 89 -70.79 -3.33 -1.94
CA THR A 89 -71.44 -3.05 -0.62
C THR A 89 -70.35 -2.51 0.32
N ASP A 90 -70.22 -1.22 0.62
CA ASP A 90 -71.05 -0.22 1.37
C ASP A 90 -70.80 -0.20 2.90
N ALA A 91 -70.83 1.01 3.49
CA ALA A 91 -70.40 1.32 4.86
C ALA A 91 -71.28 2.41 5.51
N ARG A 92 -71.38 2.42 6.85
CA ARG A 92 -71.93 3.50 7.72
C ARG A 92 -71.56 3.15 9.18
N ARG A 93 -70.86 3.95 10.00
CA ARG A 93 -71.03 5.32 10.58
C ARG A 93 -71.91 5.40 11.86
N TYR A 94 -71.52 6.36 12.74
CA TYR A 94 -72.17 6.94 13.94
C TYR A 94 -71.73 6.40 15.33
N PRO A 95 -71.87 7.18 16.44
CA PRO A 95 -71.68 8.65 16.62
C PRO A 95 -70.82 9.03 17.87
N LEU A 96 -70.63 10.34 18.12
CA LEU A 96 -70.09 10.91 19.38
C LEU A 96 -71.14 10.93 20.51
N PRO A 97 -70.71 11.02 21.79
CA PRO A 97 -71.16 12.14 22.62
C PRO A 97 -70.07 12.77 23.53
N ASP A 98 -70.30 14.02 23.94
CA ASP A 98 -69.48 14.77 24.91
C ASP A 98 -69.85 14.46 26.38
N THR A 99 -68.90 14.56 27.32
CA THR A 99 -68.98 15.31 28.61
C THR A 99 -67.71 15.11 29.46
N GLU A 100 -67.50 16.00 30.44
CA GLU A 100 -66.21 16.28 31.10
C GLU A 100 -65.95 15.48 32.40
N THR A 101 -64.67 15.18 32.68
CA THR A 101 -64.02 15.49 33.99
C THR A 101 -62.49 15.25 33.91
N PRO A 102 -61.65 15.96 34.70
CA PRO A 102 -60.22 16.07 34.41
C PRO A 102 -59.33 15.05 35.13
N MET A 103 -58.34 14.52 34.41
CA MET A 103 -57.17 13.82 34.99
C MET A 103 -55.92 14.69 34.86
N ALA A 104 -55.15 14.80 35.94
CA ALA A 104 -54.05 15.76 36.06
C ALA A 104 -52.88 15.50 35.09
N PRO A 105 -52.18 16.54 34.61
CA PRO A 105 -51.06 16.38 33.69
C PRO A 105 -49.81 15.84 34.41
N ILE A 106 -49.46 14.59 34.14
CA ILE A 106 -48.14 14.04 34.49
C ILE A 106 -47.08 14.68 33.55
N PRO A 107 -45.98 15.26 34.06
CA PRO A 107 -45.05 16.03 33.23
C PRO A 107 -44.19 15.15 32.33
N VAL A 108 -44.54 15.10 31.04
CA VAL A 108 -43.76 14.44 29.97
C VAL A 108 -42.39 15.13 29.73
N LEU A 109 -42.21 16.36 30.24
CA LEU A 109 -40.99 17.15 30.05
C LEU A 109 -39.70 16.49 30.59
N THR A 110 -39.79 15.70 31.67
CA THR A 110 -38.59 15.20 32.36
C THR A 110 -37.84 14.12 31.57
N HIS A 111 -38.55 13.24 30.86
CA HIS A 111 -37.91 12.14 30.12
C HIS A 111 -37.26 12.57 28.81
N VAL A 112 -37.85 13.55 28.09
CA VAL A 112 -37.24 14.12 26.89
C VAL A 112 -36.01 14.94 27.25
N LEU A 113 -36.06 15.73 28.34
CA LEU A 113 -34.92 16.52 28.78
C LEU A 113 -33.78 15.64 29.33
N ILE A 114 -34.07 14.58 30.08
CA ILE A 114 -33.04 13.62 30.52
C ILE A 114 -32.46 12.85 29.34
N ALA A 115 -33.24 12.44 28.34
CA ALA A 115 -32.70 11.80 27.14
C ALA A 115 -31.79 12.75 26.34
N LEU A 116 -32.14 14.03 26.24
CA LEU A 116 -31.33 15.05 25.58
C LEU A 116 -30.03 15.33 26.36
N ILE A 117 -30.12 15.53 27.68
CA ILE A 117 -28.97 15.76 28.57
C ILE A 117 -28.04 14.54 28.64
N CYS A 118 -28.58 13.31 28.68
CA CYS A 118 -27.78 12.07 28.64
C CYS A 118 -27.18 11.78 27.26
N SER A 119 -27.75 12.30 26.16
CA SER A 119 -27.11 12.27 24.83
C SER A 119 -25.99 13.31 24.70
N LEU A 120 -26.14 14.48 25.32
CA LEU A 120 -25.12 15.53 25.36
C LEU A 120 -23.94 15.15 26.29
N ALA A 121 -24.21 14.47 27.40
CA ALA A 121 -23.18 14.01 28.35
C ALA A 121 -22.31 12.85 27.83
N ARG A 122 -22.63 12.24 26.67
CA ARG A 122 -21.83 11.17 26.05
C ARG A 122 -21.16 11.62 24.76
N GLY A 123 -19.99 12.26 24.89
CA GLY A 123 -19.00 12.27 23.80
C GLY A 123 -18.48 13.62 23.32
N GLN A 124 -18.84 14.75 23.94
CA GLN A 124 -18.22 16.04 23.60
C GLN A 124 -16.71 15.98 23.85
N ILE A 125 -15.92 16.11 22.78
CA ILE A 125 -14.46 16.19 22.85
C ILE A 125 -14.12 17.60 23.33
N GLN A 126 -13.55 17.69 24.53
CA GLN A 126 -12.99 18.94 25.02
C GLN A 126 -11.65 19.20 24.33
N PRO A 127 -11.47 20.35 23.66
CA PRO A 127 -10.16 20.79 23.20
C PRO A 127 -9.19 20.95 24.37
N ILE A 128 -7.91 20.75 24.09
CA ILE A 128 -6.80 21.08 24.99
C ILE A 128 -6.24 22.43 24.52
N ASP A 129 -5.87 23.31 25.45
CA ASP A 129 -5.20 24.57 25.11
C ASP A 129 -3.83 24.27 24.45
N LEU A 130 -3.59 24.83 23.26
CA LEU A 130 -2.39 24.60 22.44
C LEU A 130 -1.54 25.87 22.33
N PRO A 131 -0.20 25.74 22.15
CA PRO A 131 0.57 24.50 22.16
C PRO A 131 0.87 24.00 23.58
N VAL A 132 0.91 22.68 23.77
CA VAL A 132 1.17 22.05 25.08
C VAL A 132 2.12 20.85 24.96
N ALA A 133 2.82 20.51 26.04
CA ALA A 133 3.67 19.32 26.09
C ALA A 133 3.19 18.34 27.17
N LEU A 134 2.56 17.23 26.75
CA LEU A 134 2.07 16.19 27.65
C LEU A 134 3.19 15.22 28.04
N THR A 135 3.24 14.81 29.31
CA THR A 135 4.16 13.78 29.78
C THR A 135 3.70 12.40 29.32
N ILE A 136 4.61 11.61 28.73
CA ILE A 136 4.38 10.21 28.37
C ILE A 136 4.22 9.40 29.68
N PRO A 137 3.13 8.63 29.86
CA PRO A 137 2.89 7.85 31.08
C PRO A 137 4.06 6.92 31.41
N ALA A 138 4.38 6.77 32.70
CA ALA A 138 5.60 6.07 33.15
C ALA A 138 5.73 4.64 32.58
N GLY A 139 4.62 3.91 32.52
CA GLY A 139 4.54 2.54 31.99
C GLY A 139 4.55 2.40 30.47
N VAL A 140 4.55 3.49 29.70
CA VAL A 140 4.70 3.43 28.23
C VAL A 140 6.18 3.42 27.88
N ASP A 141 6.63 2.35 27.22
CA ASP A 141 7.97 2.26 26.64
C ASP A 141 7.94 2.59 25.14
N MET A 142 8.47 3.76 24.75
CA MET A 142 8.65 4.17 23.34
C MET A 142 9.60 3.26 22.53
N GLY A 143 10.36 2.39 23.20
CA GLY A 143 11.14 1.32 22.58
C GLY A 143 10.35 0.03 22.33
N GLY A 144 9.30 -0.22 23.11
CA GLY A 144 8.47 -1.42 23.08
C GLY A 144 7.21 -1.26 22.24
N ASP A 145 6.17 -2.01 22.63
CA ASP A 145 4.81 -1.87 22.11
C ASP A 145 4.16 -0.61 22.67
N MET A 146 3.39 0.10 21.84
CA MET A 146 2.64 1.27 22.28
C MET A 146 1.51 1.62 21.32
N THR A 147 0.51 2.37 21.79
CA THR A 147 -0.49 3.02 20.95
C THR A 147 -0.58 4.51 21.29
N PHE A 148 -0.59 5.37 20.27
CA PHE A 148 -0.89 6.79 20.40
C PHE A 148 -2.12 7.12 19.54
N ARG A 149 -3.14 7.73 20.13
CA ARG A 149 -4.35 8.20 19.43
C ARG A 149 -4.74 9.59 19.93
N MET A 150 -5.27 10.41 19.04
CA MET A 150 -5.88 11.70 19.39
C MET A 150 -7.08 11.99 18.50
N CYS A 151 -7.99 12.80 19.00
CA CYS A 151 -8.98 13.46 18.16
C CYS A 151 -8.43 14.82 17.71
N VAL A 152 -8.64 15.16 16.44
CA VAL A 152 -8.21 16.42 15.82
C VAL A 152 -9.37 17.03 15.04
N ARG A 153 -9.50 18.36 15.05
CA ARG A 153 -10.46 19.12 14.26
C ARG A 153 -9.78 20.36 13.68
N MET A 154 -9.79 20.48 12.36
CA MET A 154 -9.15 21.59 11.63
C MET A 154 -10.10 22.08 10.53
N LYS A 155 -10.26 23.39 10.36
CA LYS A 155 -11.23 23.97 9.41
C LYS A 155 -10.75 23.96 7.96
N SER A 156 -9.46 24.19 7.76
CA SER A 156 -8.84 24.39 6.45
C SER A 156 -7.45 23.73 6.40
N PRO A 157 -6.97 23.24 5.25
CA PRO A 157 -5.61 22.73 5.10
C PRO A 157 -4.53 23.77 5.49
N PRO A 158 -3.37 23.32 6.02
CA PRO A 158 -2.26 24.21 6.33
C PRO A 158 -1.53 24.67 5.06
N GLY A 159 -0.74 25.74 5.17
CA GLY A 159 0.21 26.12 4.11
C GLY A 159 1.48 25.25 4.07
N ASP A 160 1.81 24.54 5.16
CA ASP A 160 3.09 23.86 5.34
C ASP A 160 2.93 22.43 5.96
N LEU A 161 3.86 21.97 6.80
CA LEU A 161 3.83 20.68 7.50
C LEU A 161 3.90 20.89 9.03
N PRO A 162 2.86 21.45 9.66
CA PRO A 162 2.90 21.82 11.06
C PRO A 162 2.76 20.60 11.99
N THR A 163 3.12 20.75 13.25
CA THR A 163 3.01 19.70 14.27
C THR A 163 1.58 19.58 14.78
N LEU A 164 1.00 18.38 14.64
CA LEU A 164 -0.20 18.02 15.40
C LEU A 164 0.21 17.33 16.70
N ALA A 165 1.08 16.33 16.62
CA ALA A 165 1.66 15.67 17.79
C ALA A 165 3.08 15.16 17.48
N ALA A 166 4.09 15.50 18.27
CA ALA A 166 5.44 14.96 18.08
C ALA A 166 6.17 14.68 19.40
N SER A 167 6.85 13.55 19.48
CA SER A 167 7.78 13.23 20.58
C SER A 167 9.21 13.70 20.29
N LYS A 168 9.40 14.55 19.27
CA LYS A 168 10.70 15.04 18.80
C LYS A 168 10.58 16.43 18.22
N ALA A 169 11.71 17.14 18.09
CA ALA A 169 11.78 18.45 17.43
C ALA A 169 11.56 18.34 15.91
N TRP A 170 10.30 18.17 15.51
CA TRP A 170 9.84 18.00 14.13
C TRP A 170 10.09 19.26 13.30
N GLU A 171 9.71 20.44 13.79
CA GLU A 171 9.78 21.69 13.01
C GLU A 171 11.18 22.27 12.88
N ALA A 172 12.10 21.83 13.75
CA ALA A 172 13.53 22.13 13.64
C ALA A 172 14.22 21.50 12.41
N GLY A 173 13.46 20.79 11.55
CA GLY A 173 13.92 20.34 10.24
C GLY A 173 13.17 21.09 9.12
N ALA A 174 13.91 21.50 8.10
CA ALA A 174 13.34 22.11 6.90
C ALA A 174 12.34 21.17 6.21
N ILE A 175 11.32 21.75 5.58
CA ILE A 175 10.38 21.04 4.71
C ILE A 175 11.07 20.70 3.39
N LYS A 176 10.86 19.49 2.91
CA LYS A 176 11.47 18.96 1.69
C LYS A 176 10.48 18.08 0.93
N ASP A 177 10.44 18.23 -0.39
CA ASP A 177 9.83 17.24 -1.27
C ASP A 177 10.81 16.06 -1.42
N TYR A 178 10.44 14.89 -0.88
CA TYR A 178 11.20 13.65 -1.03
C TYR A 178 10.83 12.90 -2.32
N THR A 179 10.03 13.52 -3.21
CA THR A 179 9.68 12.92 -4.50
C THR A 179 10.91 12.70 -5.38
N THR A 180 11.24 11.43 -5.53
CA THR A 180 12.27 10.90 -6.42
C THR A 180 11.68 9.70 -7.15
N ASN A 181 12.47 9.03 -7.98
CA ASN A 181 12.10 7.73 -8.56
C ASN A 181 11.71 6.70 -7.48
N ASN A 182 12.29 6.79 -6.27
CA ASN A 182 12.23 5.74 -5.24
C ASN A 182 11.47 6.16 -3.94
N ALA A 183 10.96 7.39 -3.89
CA ALA A 183 10.15 7.91 -2.78
C ALA A 183 9.15 8.99 -3.26
N PHE A 184 8.12 9.30 -2.48
CA PHE A 184 7.10 10.30 -2.83
C PHE A 184 6.77 11.22 -1.65
N GLY A 185 6.44 12.48 -1.96
CA GLY A 185 5.74 13.42 -1.11
C GLY A 185 6.60 14.24 -0.13
N LEU A 186 5.95 15.22 0.51
CA LEU A 186 6.58 16.15 1.44
C LEU A 186 6.92 15.50 2.79
N GLY A 187 7.95 16.02 3.46
CA GLY A 187 8.27 15.71 4.85
C GLY A 187 9.26 16.72 5.42
N ARG A 188 9.69 16.54 6.68
CA ARG A 188 10.77 17.33 7.27
C ARG A 188 12.08 16.53 7.40
N GLU A 189 13.21 17.21 7.34
CA GLU A 189 14.55 16.62 7.47
C GLU A 189 14.79 16.00 8.87
N SER A 190 14.16 16.57 9.89
CA SER A 190 14.08 16.05 11.27
C SER A 190 13.45 14.67 11.40
N GLY A 191 12.80 14.13 10.37
CA GLY A 191 12.10 12.85 10.43
C GLY A 191 12.99 11.62 10.70
N SER A 192 14.30 11.73 10.53
CA SER A 192 15.27 10.71 10.98
C SER A 192 15.55 10.74 12.48
N LYS A 193 15.32 11.87 13.18
CA LYS A 193 15.52 11.97 14.64
C LYS A 193 14.63 10.94 15.36
N ALA A 194 15.11 10.42 16.48
CA ALA A 194 14.41 9.42 17.27
C ALA A 194 13.07 9.96 17.79
N GLY A 195 12.01 9.14 17.67
CA GLY A 195 10.63 9.51 18.02
C GLY A 195 9.68 9.57 16.83
N PHE A 196 8.43 9.94 17.11
CA PHE A 196 7.37 10.07 16.09
C PHE A 196 6.95 11.52 15.87
N ALA A 197 6.31 11.76 14.73
CA ALA A 197 5.55 12.97 14.44
C ALA A 197 4.26 12.62 13.69
N ILE A 198 3.15 13.24 14.08
CA ILE A 198 1.91 13.37 13.33
C ILE A 198 1.79 14.83 12.92
N SER A 199 1.52 15.04 11.64
CA SER A 199 1.46 16.33 10.97
C SER A 199 0.32 16.27 9.94
N VAL A 200 0.12 17.34 9.18
CA VAL A 200 -0.89 17.42 8.14
C VAL A 200 -0.29 18.00 6.86
N LEU A 201 -0.59 17.37 5.73
CA LEU A 201 -0.12 17.76 4.40
C LEU A 201 -0.91 18.97 3.88
N PRO A 202 -0.36 19.76 2.94
CA PRO A 202 -1.06 20.92 2.37
C PRO A 202 -2.37 20.63 1.61
N ASP A 203 -2.68 19.37 1.31
CA ASP A 203 -3.99 18.97 0.77
C ASP A 203 -5.05 18.74 1.86
N GLY A 204 -4.65 18.73 3.13
CA GLY A 204 -5.49 18.47 4.30
C GLY A 204 -5.38 17.04 4.87
N ALA A 205 -4.56 16.16 4.26
CA ALA A 205 -4.41 14.79 4.74
C ALA A 205 -3.52 14.69 5.97
N TRP A 206 -3.89 13.87 6.97
CA TRP A 206 -2.96 13.57 8.05
C TRP A 206 -1.75 12.77 7.53
N THR A 207 -0.57 13.00 8.09
CA THR A 207 0.68 12.30 7.75
C THR A 207 1.40 11.86 9.02
N TRP A 208 2.09 10.73 8.95
CA TRP A 208 2.83 10.16 10.08
C TRP A 208 4.28 9.88 9.70
N ASN A 209 5.18 10.12 10.65
CA ASN A 209 6.60 9.80 10.56
C ASN A 209 7.08 9.14 11.86
N ALA A 210 7.95 8.15 11.73
CA ALA A 210 8.74 7.62 12.83
C ALA A 210 10.22 7.50 12.43
N GLY A 211 11.11 7.69 13.40
CA GLY A 211 12.55 7.50 13.23
C GLY A 211 13.22 7.05 14.53
N ASP A 212 14.44 6.52 14.40
CA ASP A 212 15.24 5.96 15.52
C ASP A 212 16.61 6.65 15.67
N GLY A 213 16.83 7.77 14.97
CA GLY A 213 18.12 8.47 14.86
C GLY A 213 18.97 8.04 13.65
N ARG A 214 18.62 6.94 12.95
CA ARG A 214 19.37 6.40 11.81
C ARG A 214 18.47 6.10 10.60
N ARG A 215 17.32 5.48 10.85
CA ARG A 215 16.29 5.11 9.88
C ARG A 215 15.03 5.97 10.12
N ARG A 216 14.24 6.10 9.07
CA ARG A 216 12.91 6.73 9.11
C ARG A 216 11.91 5.92 8.30
N ILE A 217 10.64 6.07 8.65
CA ILE A 217 9.51 5.64 7.83
C ILE A 217 8.46 6.76 7.83
N ASP A 218 7.74 6.89 6.71
CA ASP A 218 6.77 7.96 6.49
C ASP A 218 5.50 7.39 5.83
N HIS A 219 4.34 7.87 6.25
CA HIS A 219 3.04 7.58 5.65
C HIS A 219 2.42 8.87 5.13
N ARG A 220 2.33 8.98 3.80
CA ARG A 220 1.89 10.19 3.09
C ARG A 220 0.68 9.84 2.19
N PRO A 221 -0.55 9.92 2.72
CA PRO A 221 -1.77 9.62 1.98
C PRO A 221 -2.24 10.83 1.16
N GLU A 222 -3.51 10.85 0.77
CA GLU A 222 -4.18 12.02 0.18
C GLU A 222 -5.45 12.37 0.97
N ALA A 223 -5.84 13.64 0.94
CA ALA A 223 -7.01 14.15 1.64
C ALA A 223 -8.30 13.47 1.18
N ARG A 224 -8.35 13.01 -0.08
CA ARG A 224 -9.49 12.25 -0.63
C ARG A 224 -9.88 11.02 0.21
N ASP A 225 -8.94 10.40 0.92
CA ASP A 225 -9.18 9.23 1.78
C ASP A 225 -8.92 9.53 3.28
N GLN A 226 -8.03 10.49 3.55
CA GLN A 226 -7.42 10.72 4.86
C GLN A 226 -7.36 12.21 5.25
N SER A 227 -8.27 13.04 4.73
CA SER A 227 -8.44 14.43 5.19
C SER A 227 -8.86 14.49 6.66
N ILE A 228 -8.31 15.47 7.36
CA ILE A 228 -8.76 15.93 8.69
C ILE A 228 -9.13 17.43 8.68
N ALA A 229 -9.25 18.01 7.49
CA ALA A 229 -9.32 19.44 7.20
C ALA A 229 -10.71 19.88 6.70
N ASP A 230 -11.78 19.34 7.29
CA ASP A 230 -13.17 19.57 6.87
C ASP A 230 -14.06 20.22 7.96
N GLY A 231 -13.45 20.71 9.05
CA GLY A 231 -14.14 21.30 10.20
C GLY A 231 -14.74 20.30 11.18
N ARG A 232 -14.57 18.99 11.00
CA ARG A 232 -15.11 17.95 11.90
C ARG A 232 -14.02 17.35 12.78
N TRP A 233 -14.43 16.73 13.88
CA TRP A 233 -13.57 15.88 14.68
C TRP A 233 -13.28 14.56 13.95
N HIS A 234 -12.00 14.22 13.80
CA HIS A 234 -11.48 12.95 13.31
C HIS A 234 -10.60 12.28 14.36
N GLU A 235 -10.49 10.95 14.35
CA GLU A 235 -9.52 10.20 15.15
C GLU A 235 -8.33 9.78 14.28
N VAL A 236 -7.11 10.20 14.67
CA VAL A 236 -5.85 9.78 14.03
C VAL A 236 -4.93 9.12 15.06
N GLY A 237 -4.10 8.19 14.62
CA GLY A 237 -3.15 7.54 15.51
C GLY A 237 -2.40 6.38 14.91
N PHE A 238 -1.59 5.73 15.75
CA PHE A 238 -0.82 4.55 15.39
C PHE A 238 -0.66 3.59 16.58
N ALA A 239 -0.45 2.32 16.27
CA ALA A 239 0.04 1.32 17.22
C ALA A 239 1.34 0.71 16.69
N ILE A 240 2.37 0.64 17.53
CA ILE A 240 3.63 -0.06 17.27
C ILE A 240 3.51 -1.44 17.91
N ASP A 241 3.55 -2.48 17.08
CA ASP A 241 3.67 -3.89 17.49
C ASP A 241 5.10 -4.32 17.19
N ARG A 242 5.94 -4.48 18.22
CA ARG A 242 7.34 -4.92 18.10
C ARG A 242 7.46 -6.42 17.91
N ASN A 243 6.50 -7.19 18.42
CA ASN A 243 6.47 -8.65 18.31
C ASN A 243 6.29 -9.08 16.84
N ARG A 244 5.43 -8.39 16.09
CA ARG A 244 5.32 -8.49 14.62
C ARG A 244 6.31 -7.56 13.91
N GLY A 245 6.72 -6.48 14.57
CA GLY A 245 7.63 -5.44 14.08
C GLY A 245 7.01 -4.58 12.98
N VAL A 246 5.78 -4.13 13.21
CA VAL A 246 4.97 -3.30 12.30
C VAL A 246 4.37 -2.08 13.02
N ALA A 247 4.03 -1.04 12.26
CA ALA A 247 3.18 0.05 12.70
C ALA A 247 1.79 -0.06 12.04
N HIS A 248 0.74 -0.18 12.83
CA HIS A 248 -0.63 0.01 12.39
C HIS A 248 -0.96 1.50 12.41
N LEU A 249 -1.48 2.05 11.31
CA LEU A 249 -1.91 3.45 11.23
C LEU A 249 -3.42 3.53 11.12
N PHE A 250 -4.04 4.46 11.84
CA PHE A 250 -5.49 4.57 11.98
C PHE A 250 -6.02 5.95 11.60
N HIS A 251 -7.12 5.96 10.86
CA HIS A 251 -7.93 7.15 10.57
C HIS A 251 -9.41 6.79 10.71
N ASP A 252 -10.15 7.55 11.53
CA ASP A 252 -11.58 7.36 11.79
C ASP A 252 -11.99 5.90 12.06
N GLY A 253 -11.24 5.25 12.97
CA GLY A 253 -11.44 3.87 13.40
C GLY A 253 -11.02 2.80 12.38
N ARG A 254 -10.65 3.17 11.15
CA ARG A 254 -10.15 2.26 10.11
C ARG A 254 -8.63 2.19 10.17
N ARG A 255 -8.05 0.97 10.07
CA ARG A 255 -6.63 0.84 9.74
C ARG A 255 -6.43 1.24 8.28
N VAL A 256 -5.64 2.29 8.05
CA VAL A 256 -5.34 2.83 6.71
C VAL A 256 -4.02 2.34 6.14
N ALA A 257 -3.13 1.87 7.01
CA ALA A 257 -1.90 1.21 6.61
C ALA A 257 -1.39 0.26 7.70
N LEU A 258 -0.67 -0.76 7.25
CA LEU A 258 0.23 -1.57 8.06
C LEU A 258 1.63 -1.41 7.47
N HIS A 259 2.54 -0.80 8.22
CA HIS A 259 3.91 -0.55 7.75
C HIS A 259 4.88 -1.51 8.42
N ASP A 260 5.69 -2.21 7.64
CA ASP A 260 6.88 -2.89 8.13
C ASP A 260 7.84 -1.85 8.71
N LEU A 261 8.28 -2.02 9.97
CA LEU A 261 9.20 -1.06 10.59
C LEU A 261 10.58 -1.06 9.92
N HIS A 262 10.93 -2.05 9.10
CA HIS A 262 12.19 -2.14 8.35
C HIS A 262 13.45 -1.93 9.22
N GLY A 263 13.39 -2.40 10.48
CA GLY A 263 14.45 -2.23 11.46
C GLY A 263 14.60 -0.80 12.01
N VAL A 264 13.59 0.08 11.85
CA VAL A 264 13.43 1.28 12.69
C VAL A 264 13.28 0.80 14.14
N GLY A 265 14.30 1.11 14.94
CA GLY A 265 14.43 0.71 16.32
C GLY A 265 13.54 1.52 17.27
N SER A 266 14.07 1.78 18.45
CA SER A 266 13.39 2.51 19.52
C SER A 266 12.93 3.91 19.07
N LEU A 267 11.71 4.30 19.46
CA LEU A 267 11.19 5.66 19.28
C LEU A 267 11.42 6.54 20.53
N LYS A 268 12.31 6.11 21.46
CA LYS A 268 12.78 6.95 22.58
C LYS A 268 13.50 8.17 22.02
N SER A 269 12.97 9.36 22.28
CA SER A 269 13.67 10.62 22.11
C SER A 269 14.35 11.04 23.41
N ASP A 270 15.07 12.16 23.37
CA ASP A 270 15.69 12.78 24.54
C ASP A 270 14.66 13.37 25.53
N THR A 271 13.35 13.29 25.22
CA THR A 271 12.27 13.78 26.08
C THR A 271 11.28 12.67 26.44
N ARG A 272 10.70 12.76 27.64
CA ARG A 272 9.51 12.00 28.04
C ARG A 272 8.22 12.77 27.70
N LYS A 273 8.20 13.59 26.64
CA LYS A 273 7.06 14.46 26.29
C LYS A 273 6.55 14.23 24.87
N VAL A 274 5.26 14.47 24.66
CA VAL A 274 4.64 14.67 23.35
C VAL A 274 4.16 16.11 23.28
N HIS A 275 4.71 16.87 22.35
CA HIS A 275 4.28 18.23 22.03
C HIS A 275 3.06 18.17 21.13
N LEU A 276 2.01 18.91 21.46
CA LEU A 276 0.75 19.00 20.71
C LEU A 276 0.57 20.42 20.18
N GLY A 277 0.20 20.51 18.90
CA GLY A 277 0.06 21.77 18.18
C GLY A 277 1.40 22.48 17.89
N SER A 278 1.32 23.42 16.96
CA SER A 278 2.33 24.45 16.71
C SER A 278 1.77 25.81 17.12
N ALA A 279 2.64 26.82 17.24
CA ALA A 279 2.16 28.20 17.31
C ALA A 279 1.32 28.53 16.06
N ASP A 280 0.30 29.37 16.24
CA ASP A 280 -0.52 29.98 15.18
C ASP A 280 -1.32 29.04 14.25
N LEU A 281 -1.41 27.75 14.58
CA LEU A 281 -2.24 26.78 13.84
C LEU A 281 -3.69 26.73 14.37
N ASP A 282 -4.69 27.10 13.55
CA ASP A 282 -6.13 26.93 13.84
C ASP A 282 -6.53 25.44 13.81
N VAL A 283 -6.15 24.72 14.86
CA VAL A 283 -6.49 23.32 15.09
C VAL A 283 -6.93 23.11 16.54
N GLU A 284 -7.92 22.25 16.73
CA GLU A 284 -8.29 21.72 18.03
C GLU A 284 -7.80 20.27 18.15
N ILE A 285 -7.20 19.94 19.30
CA ILE A 285 -6.76 18.59 19.63
C ILE A 285 -7.39 18.20 20.97
N GLY A 286 -7.89 16.96 21.08
CA GLY A 286 -8.53 16.46 22.29
C GLY A 286 -8.53 14.94 22.37
N ALA A 287 -9.03 14.40 23.49
CA ALA A 287 -9.15 12.95 23.73
C ALA A 287 -7.87 12.12 23.44
N VAL A 288 -6.71 12.70 23.76
CA VAL A 288 -5.38 12.11 23.57
C VAL A 288 -5.21 10.90 24.48
N ARG A 289 -4.72 9.79 23.92
CA ARG A 289 -4.48 8.50 24.59
C ARG A 289 -3.10 8.00 24.22
N ILE A 290 -2.33 7.61 25.25
CA ILE A 290 -1.02 6.98 25.11
C ILE A 290 -1.06 5.69 25.95
N GLU A 291 -1.01 4.56 25.29
CA GLU A 291 -1.30 3.23 25.85
C GLU A 291 -0.05 2.33 25.71
N PRO A 292 0.32 1.50 26.71
CA PRO A 292 1.57 0.74 26.72
C PRO A 292 1.49 -0.59 25.92
N THR A 293 0.50 -0.73 25.05
CA THR A 293 0.24 -1.94 24.28
C THR A 293 -0.09 -1.58 22.83
N ALA A 294 0.13 -2.52 21.91
CA ALA A 294 -0.29 -2.38 20.52
C ALA A 294 -1.79 -2.74 20.39
N LEU A 295 -2.65 -1.74 20.18
CA LEU A 295 -4.08 -2.00 20.00
C LEU A 295 -4.37 -2.63 18.63
N SER A 296 -5.26 -3.64 18.64
CA SER A 296 -5.75 -4.27 17.42
C SER A 296 -6.66 -3.33 16.63
N SER A 297 -6.73 -3.55 15.31
CA SER A 297 -7.63 -2.80 14.43
C SER A 297 -9.10 -2.93 14.84
N SER A 298 -9.51 -4.06 15.43
CA SER A 298 -10.88 -4.26 15.93
C SER A 298 -11.16 -3.49 17.23
N ALA A 299 -10.17 -3.36 18.13
CA ALA A 299 -10.30 -2.55 19.33
C ALA A 299 -10.46 -1.06 18.97
N VAL A 300 -9.57 -0.54 18.09
CA VAL A 300 -9.65 0.86 17.63
C VAL A 300 -10.96 1.14 16.89
N ALA A 301 -11.41 0.25 16.01
CA ALA A 301 -12.70 0.38 15.33
C ALA A 301 -13.89 0.35 16.31
N SER A 302 -13.83 -0.46 17.36
CA SER A 302 -14.86 -0.54 18.40
C SER A 302 -14.93 0.76 19.20
N ASP A 303 -13.79 1.29 19.67
CA ASP A 303 -13.71 2.56 20.38
C ASP A 303 -14.22 3.73 19.54
N PHE A 304 -13.81 3.81 18.27
CA PHE A 304 -14.27 4.85 17.37
C PHE A 304 -15.79 4.82 17.19
N LYS A 305 -16.38 3.63 17.01
CA LYS A 305 -17.85 3.46 16.92
C LYS A 305 -18.56 3.87 18.21
N LYS A 306 -18.00 3.58 19.39
CA LYS A 306 -18.56 4.02 20.68
C LYS A 306 -18.54 5.56 20.82
N ARG A 307 -17.49 6.22 20.31
CA ARG A 307 -17.32 7.69 20.42
C ARG A 307 -18.12 8.48 19.38
N PHE A 308 -18.08 8.05 18.11
CA PHE A 308 -18.60 8.82 16.96
C PHE A 308 -19.85 8.20 16.32
N GLY A 309 -20.27 7.02 16.77
CA GLY A 309 -21.40 6.28 16.23
C GLY A 309 -21.07 5.50 14.95
N GLN A 310 -21.85 4.44 14.68
CA GLN A 310 -21.64 3.56 13.53
C GLN A 310 -21.76 4.28 12.17
N LYS A 311 -22.50 5.41 12.09
CA LYS A 311 -22.61 6.24 10.87
C LYS A 311 -21.32 6.99 10.52
N ARG A 312 -20.43 7.23 11.48
CA ARG A 312 -19.11 7.86 11.26
C ARG A 312 -18.03 6.85 10.88
N ALA A 313 -18.21 5.58 11.22
CA ALA A 313 -17.22 4.55 10.92
C ALA A 313 -17.10 4.36 9.40
N GLY A 314 -15.86 4.31 8.90
CA GLY A 314 -15.60 4.04 7.49
C GLY A 314 -16.17 2.70 7.01
N ALA A 315 -16.31 2.56 5.69
CA ALA A 315 -16.80 1.33 5.08
C ALA A 315 -16.00 0.11 5.57
N THR A 316 -16.71 -0.93 6.03
CA THR A 316 -16.08 -2.19 6.41
C THR A 316 -15.46 -2.85 5.18
N LEU A 317 -14.24 -3.38 5.32
CA LEU A 317 -13.66 -4.28 4.33
C LEU A 317 -14.64 -5.41 4.02
N ARG A 318 -14.64 -5.87 2.77
CA ARG A 318 -15.64 -6.85 2.33
C ARG A 318 -15.35 -8.22 2.94
N SER A 319 -16.40 -9.02 3.07
CA SER A 319 -16.28 -10.47 3.24
C SER A 319 -16.44 -11.13 1.87
N TRP A 320 -15.70 -12.21 1.63
CA TRP A 320 -15.70 -12.94 0.37
C TRP A 320 -16.98 -13.77 0.20
N ASN A 321 -17.72 -13.48 -0.87
CA ASN A 321 -19.00 -14.12 -1.19
C ASN A 321 -18.87 -15.44 -1.97
N GLY A 322 -17.65 -15.96 -2.16
CA GLY A 322 -17.39 -17.21 -2.88
C GLY A 322 -17.24 -17.11 -4.40
N ARG A 323 -17.34 -15.91 -5.00
CA ARG A 323 -16.99 -15.71 -6.42
C ARG A 323 -15.49 -15.96 -6.67
N PRO A 324 -15.03 -16.23 -7.90
CA PRO A 324 -13.60 -16.31 -8.20
C PRO A 324 -12.82 -15.08 -7.69
N LEU A 325 -11.70 -15.33 -7.03
CA LEU A 325 -10.76 -14.31 -6.57
C LEU A 325 -9.93 -13.82 -7.74
N ARG A 326 -9.75 -12.51 -7.88
CA ARG A 326 -8.92 -11.91 -8.93
C ARG A 326 -7.62 -11.40 -8.30
N VAL A 327 -6.48 -11.94 -8.72
CA VAL A 327 -5.15 -11.68 -8.14
C VAL A 327 -4.29 -11.00 -9.19
N LEU A 328 -3.76 -9.81 -8.89
CA LEU A 328 -2.96 -9.02 -9.82
C LEU A 328 -1.51 -8.90 -9.30
N ALA A 329 -0.54 -9.31 -10.12
CA ALA A 329 0.88 -8.99 -9.94
C ALA A 329 1.25 -7.81 -10.84
N TRP A 330 1.93 -6.79 -10.30
CA TRP A 330 2.34 -5.65 -11.13
C TRP A 330 3.51 -4.85 -10.55
N ASN A 331 4.63 -4.82 -11.28
CA ASN A 331 5.62 -3.75 -11.16
C ASN A 331 5.04 -2.48 -11.79
N ILE A 332 4.86 -1.43 -10.99
CA ILE A 332 4.24 -0.18 -11.46
C ILE A 332 5.25 0.88 -11.92
N TRP A 333 6.56 0.57 -11.96
CA TRP A 333 7.65 1.42 -12.45
C TRP A 333 7.75 2.81 -11.81
N HIS A 334 8.74 3.00 -10.94
CA HIS A 334 8.93 4.25 -10.19
C HIS A 334 7.65 4.76 -9.49
N GLY A 335 6.80 3.86 -8.99
CA GLY A 335 5.55 4.16 -8.30
C GLY A 335 4.39 4.53 -9.22
N GLY A 336 4.43 4.20 -10.52
CA GLY A 336 3.37 4.54 -11.48
C GLY A 336 3.35 6.03 -11.83
N ARG A 337 4.49 6.71 -11.74
CA ARG A 337 4.59 8.19 -11.81
C ARG A 337 5.24 8.71 -13.09
N ARG A 338 5.70 7.81 -13.98
CA ARG A 338 6.37 8.17 -15.25
C ARG A 338 5.43 8.86 -16.24
N LYS A 339 4.14 8.54 -16.24
CA LYS A 339 3.09 9.29 -16.96
C LYS A 339 2.51 10.47 -16.16
N GLY A 340 3.30 11.03 -15.23
CA GLY A 340 2.93 12.15 -14.35
C GLY A 340 2.69 11.74 -12.89
N ARG A 341 3.12 12.58 -11.94
CA ARG A 341 3.12 12.29 -10.48
C ARG A 341 1.75 11.93 -9.89
N ASP A 342 0.67 12.47 -10.44
CA ASP A 342 -0.70 12.17 -10.02
C ASP A 342 -1.48 11.39 -11.08
N GLU A 343 -1.38 11.82 -12.33
CA GLU A 343 -2.07 11.23 -13.47
C GLU A 343 -1.67 9.75 -13.70
N GLY A 344 -0.39 9.40 -13.63
CA GLY A 344 0.02 7.99 -13.72
C GLY A 344 -0.56 7.14 -12.56
N VAL A 345 -0.60 7.68 -11.35
CA VAL A 345 -1.22 7.01 -10.18
C VAL A 345 -2.73 6.88 -10.33
N LYS A 346 -3.42 7.82 -11.01
CA LYS A 346 -4.83 7.66 -11.41
C LYS A 346 -5.01 6.47 -12.35
N ARG A 347 -4.14 6.33 -13.36
CA ARG A 347 -4.18 5.21 -14.32
C ARG A 347 -3.92 3.86 -13.65
N VAL A 348 -2.95 3.76 -12.74
CA VAL A 348 -2.70 2.54 -11.94
C VAL A 348 -3.97 2.12 -11.19
N VAL A 349 -4.62 3.07 -10.51
CA VAL A 349 -5.90 2.82 -9.81
C VAL A 349 -7.02 2.42 -10.78
N GLU A 350 -7.10 3.03 -11.97
CA GLU A 350 -8.09 2.69 -13.00
C GLU A 350 -7.88 1.28 -13.56
N VAL A 351 -6.64 0.86 -13.82
CA VAL A 351 -6.30 -0.51 -14.24
C VAL A 351 -6.73 -1.51 -13.16
N ILE A 352 -6.36 -1.29 -11.90
CA ILE A 352 -6.74 -2.17 -10.78
C ILE A 352 -8.27 -2.24 -10.59
N LYS A 353 -9.00 -1.14 -10.83
CA LYS A 353 -10.47 -1.13 -10.77
C LYS A 353 -11.10 -1.89 -11.94
N ARG A 354 -10.60 -1.68 -13.17
CA ARG A 354 -11.09 -2.34 -14.39
C ARG A 354 -10.82 -3.83 -14.39
N SER A 355 -9.65 -4.27 -13.94
CA SER A 355 -9.30 -5.69 -13.82
C SER A 355 -10.10 -6.43 -12.74
N GLY A 356 -10.86 -5.70 -11.90
CA GLY A 356 -11.69 -6.28 -10.84
C GLY A 356 -10.91 -6.93 -9.70
N ALA A 357 -9.59 -6.69 -9.62
CA ALA A 357 -8.69 -7.34 -8.67
C ALA A 357 -9.17 -7.24 -7.21
N ASP A 358 -8.91 -8.29 -6.44
CA ASP A 358 -9.23 -8.41 -5.01
C ASP A 358 -7.98 -8.39 -4.15
N ILE A 359 -6.87 -8.92 -4.66
CA ILE A 359 -5.54 -8.90 -4.04
C ILE A 359 -4.56 -8.38 -5.10
N VAL A 360 -3.71 -7.43 -4.73
CA VAL A 360 -2.68 -6.86 -5.61
C VAL A 360 -1.31 -6.99 -4.94
N LEU A 361 -0.39 -7.67 -5.62
CA LEU A 361 1.01 -7.86 -5.22
C LEU A 361 1.84 -6.89 -6.06
N MET A 362 2.33 -5.82 -5.44
CA MET A 362 2.84 -4.64 -6.15
C MET A 362 4.33 -4.41 -5.90
N GLN A 363 5.06 -4.17 -6.98
CA GLN A 363 6.50 -3.88 -6.99
C GLN A 363 6.73 -2.43 -7.45
N GLU A 364 7.90 -1.87 -7.12
CA GLU A 364 8.26 -0.46 -7.34
C GLU A 364 7.25 0.56 -6.81
N THR A 365 6.64 0.28 -5.66
CA THR A 365 5.57 1.10 -5.09
C THR A 365 6.04 2.54 -4.77
N TYR A 366 7.26 2.70 -4.25
CA TYR A 366 8.02 3.93 -4.07
C TYR A 366 7.25 5.15 -3.52
N GLY A 367 6.37 4.88 -2.54
CA GLY A 367 5.58 5.89 -1.84
C GLY A 367 4.21 6.19 -2.46
N SER A 368 3.85 5.61 -3.61
CA SER A 368 2.49 5.74 -4.19
C SER A 368 1.44 4.86 -3.48
N GLY A 369 1.87 3.83 -2.75
CA GLY A 369 1.01 2.83 -2.08
C GLY A 369 -0.15 3.41 -1.27
N PRO A 370 0.05 4.38 -0.34
CA PRO A 370 -1.03 4.98 0.45
C PRO A 370 -2.09 5.70 -0.39
N ARG A 371 -1.69 6.28 -1.53
CA ARG A 371 -2.59 6.96 -2.48
C ARG A 371 -3.42 5.95 -3.26
N ILE A 372 -2.77 4.87 -3.71
CA ILE A 372 -3.41 3.79 -4.46
C ILE A 372 -4.42 3.05 -3.58
N SER A 373 -4.03 2.64 -2.36
CA SER A 373 -4.90 1.92 -1.43
C SER A 373 -6.09 2.78 -0.97
N GLY A 374 -5.87 4.05 -0.65
CA GLY A 374 -6.94 4.99 -0.30
C GLY A 374 -7.95 5.18 -1.44
N ARG A 375 -7.48 5.36 -2.67
CA ARG A 375 -8.36 5.49 -3.86
C ARG A 375 -9.12 4.20 -4.21
N LEU A 376 -8.67 3.04 -3.73
CA LEU A 376 -9.33 1.74 -3.88
C LEU A 376 -10.23 1.37 -2.71
N GLY A 377 -10.00 1.94 -1.52
CA GLY A 377 -10.61 1.51 -0.26
C GLY A 377 -10.10 0.13 0.21
N PHE A 378 -8.85 -0.21 -0.12
CA PHE A 378 -8.24 -1.51 0.21
C PHE A 378 -7.44 -1.43 1.51
N ASP A 379 -7.36 -2.55 2.22
CA ASP A 379 -6.35 -2.78 3.26
C ASP A 379 -4.96 -2.81 2.61
N TYR A 380 -3.94 -2.41 3.34
CA TYR A 380 -2.64 -2.07 2.76
C TYR A 380 -1.48 -2.41 3.68
N PHE A 381 -0.55 -3.21 3.17
CA PHE A 381 0.72 -3.52 3.81
C PHE A 381 1.89 -2.97 2.98
N LEU A 382 2.72 -2.13 3.58
CA LEU A 382 4.03 -1.74 3.03
C LEU A 382 5.11 -2.64 3.62
N ARG A 383 5.74 -3.49 2.80
CA ARG A 383 6.86 -4.34 3.21
C ARG A 383 8.20 -3.60 3.16
N SER A 384 8.36 -2.73 2.16
CA SER A 384 9.52 -1.85 1.98
C SER A 384 9.16 -0.73 1.00
N SER A 385 10.06 0.22 0.74
CA SER A 385 9.84 1.22 -0.32
C SER A 385 9.52 0.61 -1.69
N ASN A 386 10.00 -0.61 -1.97
CA ASN A 386 9.70 -1.34 -3.21
C ASN A 386 8.34 -2.06 -3.15
N LEU A 387 8.14 -2.89 -2.12
CA LEU A 387 7.07 -3.88 -2.11
C LEU A 387 5.86 -3.48 -1.26
N SER A 388 4.67 -3.64 -1.83
CA SER A 388 3.41 -3.55 -1.09
C SER A 388 2.41 -4.64 -1.47
N VAL A 389 1.47 -4.91 -0.56
CA VAL A 389 0.30 -5.77 -0.80
C VAL A 389 -0.96 -4.98 -0.49
N LEU A 390 -1.90 -4.95 -1.43
CA LEU A 390 -3.21 -4.32 -1.26
C LEU A 390 -4.29 -5.40 -1.33
N SER A 391 -5.28 -5.32 -0.46
CA SER A 391 -6.34 -6.33 -0.36
C SER A 391 -7.73 -5.72 -0.13
N ARG A 392 -8.72 -6.21 -0.85
CA ARG A 392 -10.16 -5.89 -0.63
C ARG A 392 -10.70 -6.47 0.69
N PHE A 393 -9.99 -7.45 1.25
CA PHE A 393 -10.31 -8.19 2.47
C PHE A 393 -9.27 -7.90 3.58
N PRO A 394 -9.60 -8.09 4.87
CA PRO A 394 -8.67 -7.81 5.98
C PRO A 394 -7.34 -8.57 5.92
N ILE A 395 -6.24 -7.83 6.10
CA ILE A 395 -4.90 -8.36 6.37
C ILE A 395 -4.81 -8.67 7.87
N VAL A 396 -4.75 -9.94 8.25
CA VAL A 396 -4.75 -10.39 9.66
C VAL A 396 -3.37 -10.74 10.20
N ASP A 397 -2.39 -10.95 9.31
CA ASP A 397 -1.00 -11.22 9.69
C ASP A 397 0.02 -10.81 8.62
N VAL A 398 1.30 -10.75 9.00
CA VAL A 398 2.43 -10.32 8.14
C VAL A 398 3.59 -11.32 8.15
N HIS A 399 4.17 -11.56 6.98
CA HIS A 399 5.25 -12.53 6.78
C HIS A 399 6.51 -11.82 6.30
N ARG A 400 7.41 -11.53 7.26
CA ARG A 400 8.58 -10.67 7.06
C ARG A 400 9.83 -11.46 6.63
N LEU A 401 9.63 -12.48 5.79
CA LEU A 401 10.65 -13.41 5.29
C LEU A 401 11.63 -12.74 4.32
N ALA A 402 12.87 -13.23 4.29
CA ALA A 402 13.97 -12.76 3.45
C ALA A 402 14.18 -11.23 3.46
N SER A 403 14.89 -10.69 2.45
CA SER A 403 15.15 -9.26 2.34
C SER A 403 13.85 -8.50 2.05
N ALA A 404 13.53 -7.49 2.86
CA ALA A 404 12.31 -6.70 2.72
C ALA A 404 12.17 -5.97 1.37
N PHE A 405 13.28 -5.68 0.70
CA PHE A 405 13.26 -5.09 -0.65
C PHE A 405 12.88 -6.11 -1.74
N ARG A 406 13.06 -7.41 -1.47
CA ARG A 406 12.88 -8.50 -2.43
C ARG A 406 11.67 -9.41 -2.19
N PHE A 407 11.28 -9.60 -0.93
CA PHE A 407 10.22 -10.53 -0.58
C PHE A 407 9.51 -10.17 0.72
N GLY A 408 8.25 -10.58 0.81
CA GLY A 408 7.42 -10.54 2.02
C GLY A 408 5.95 -10.69 1.67
N GLY A 409 5.13 -11.00 2.65
CA GLY A 409 3.72 -11.28 2.42
C GLY A 409 2.81 -11.01 3.61
N VAL A 410 1.58 -11.46 3.47
CA VAL A 410 0.49 -11.29 4.43
C VAL A 410 -0.39 -12.53 4.49
N THR A 411 -1.03 -12.75 5.64
CA THR A 411 -2.24 -13.58 5.70
C THR A 411 -3.46 -12.68 5.53
N ILE A 412 -4.28 -12.98 4.52
CA ILE A 412 -5.53 -12.29 4.24
C ILE A 412 -6.69 -13.18 4.68
N GLU A 413 -7.62 -12.63 5.46
CA GLU A 413 -8.85 -13.31 5.85
C GLU A 413 -9.96 -12.95 4.86
N LEU A 414 -10.27 -13.88 3.96
CA LEU A 414 -11.28 -13.70 2.92
C LEU A 414 -12.69 -13.63 3.54
N LYS A 415 -12.95 -14.52 4.50
CA LYS A 415 -14.12 -14.57 5.37
C LYS A 415 -13.74 -15.35 6.64
N PRO A 416 -14.54 -15.34 7.73
CA PRO A 416 -14.20 -16.08 8.95
C PRO A 416 -13.82 -17.54 8.66
N GLY A 417 -12.65 -17.95 9.14
CA GLY A 417 -12.10 -19.30 8.95
C GLY A 417 -11.48 -19.60 7.58
N VAL A 418 -11.60 -18.73 6.57
CA VAL A 418 -11.00 -18.92 5.24
C VAL A 418 -9.94 -17.85 4.97
N ARG A 419 -8.68 -18.31 4.91
CA ARG A 419 -7.49 -17.45 4.80
C ARG A 419 -6.62 -17.88 3.63
N VAL A 420 -5.82 -16.95 3.13
CA VAL A 420 -4.81 -17.15 2.07
C VAL A 420 -3.53 -16.44 2.46
N GLN A 421 -2.37 -17.02 2.16
CA GLN A 421 -1.09 -16.31 2.26
C GLN A 421 -0.72 -15.74 0.89
N ALA A 422 -0.42 -14.44 0.84
CA ALA A 422 -0.08 -13.75 -0.39
C ALA A 422 1.25 -13.01 -0.23
N PHE A 423 2.23 -13.32 -1.08
CA PHE A 423 3.59 -12.80 -1.03
C PHE A 423 3.91 -12.01 -2.30
N SER A 424 4.51 -10.83 -2.13
CA SER A 424 5.04 -10.00 -3.23
C SER A 424 6.54 -10.28 -3.40
N LEU A 425 6.99 -10.39 -4.64
CA LEU A 425 8.38 -10.68 -4.99
C LEU A 425 8.93 -9.66 -5.99
N TRP A 426 10.19 -9.26 -5.81
CA TRP A 426 11.01 -8.54 -6.78
C TRP A 426 12.47 -8.97 -6.59
N ILE A 427 13.06 -9.67 -7.57
CA ILE A 427 14.46 -10.14 -7.49
C ILE A 427 15.34 -9.48 -8.56
N ASN A 428 16.65 -9.69 -8.47
CA ASN A 428 17.68 -8.96 -9.22
C ASN A 428 17.41 -8.85 -10.74
N HIS A 429 17.46 -7.62 -11.28
CA HIS A 429 17.26 -7.31 -12.70
C HIS A 429 18.50 -7.53 -13.59
N LEU A 430 19.60 -8.03 -13.01
CA LEU A 430 20.84 -8.32 -13.74
C LEU A 430 21.23 -9.81 -13.62
N PRO A 431 21.88 -10.37 -14.65
CA PRO A 431 22.27 -9.74 -15.92
C PRO A 431 21.11 -9.57 -16.94
N SER A 432 21.28 -8.61 -17.87
CA SER A 432 20.30 -8.35 -18.92
C SER A 432 20.34 -9.43 -20.01
N VAL A 433 19.24 -10.18 -20.15
CA VAL A 433 19.08 -11.24 -21.16
C VAL A 433 19.31 -10.69 -22.58
N LYS A 434 18.75 -9.50 -22.89
CA LYS A 434 19.00 -8.78 -24.16
C LYS A 434 20.49 -8.62 -24.47
N ALA A 435 21.28 -8.19 -23.48
CA ALA A 435 22.72 -7.96 -23.67
C ALA A 435 23.50 -9.27 -23.82
N GLN A 436 23.09 -10.33 -23.11
CA GLN A 436 23.69 -11.66 -23.24
C GLN A 436 23.42 -12.27 -24.63
N LEU A 437 22.18 -12.23 -25.10
CA LEU A 437 21.81 -12.69 -26.45
C LEU A 437 22.54 -11.89 -27.55
N ALA A 438 22.62 -10.56 -27.41
CA ALA A 438 23.38 -9.73 -28.35
C ALA A 438 24.90 -10.01 -28.36
N ALA A 439 25.43 -10.62 -27.29
CA ALA A 439 26.81 -11.10 -27.20
C ALA A 439 26.99 -12.56 -27.65
N GLY A 440 25.93 -13.22 -28.15
CA GLY A 440 25.98 -14.61 -28.61
C GLY A 440 26.01 -15.65 -27.48
N ALA A 441 25.48 -15.33 -26.30
CA ALA A 441 25.43 -16.26 -25.17
C ALA A 441 24.62 -17.54 -25.50
N SER A 442 25.17 -18.69 -25.13
CA SER A 442 24.46 -19.97 -25.24
C SER A 442 23.37 -20.13 -24.17
N ALA A 443 22.51 -21.14 -24.32
CA ALA A 443 21.55 -21.51 -23.29
C ALA A 443 22.21 -21.80 -21.93
N ASP A 444 23.37 -22.46 -21.93
CA ASP A 444 24.13 -22.76 -20.70
C ASP A 444 24.73 -21.50 -20.07
N ASP A 445 25.17 -20.51 -20.87
CA ASP A 445 25.64 -19.21 -20.36
C ASP A 445 24.50 -18.44 -19.68
N LEU A 446 23.30 -18.44 -20.28
CA LEU A 446 22.11 -17.82 -19.69
C LEU A 446 21.74 -18.49 -18.36
N VAL A 447 21.68 -19.83 -18.32
CA VAL A 447 21.42 -20.61 -17.10
C VAL A 447 22.48 -20.35 -16.03
N ALA A 448 23.77 -20.41 -16.38
CA ALA A 448 24.87 -20.21 -15.44
C ALA A 448 24.92 -18.77 -14.87
N ALA A 449 24.49 -17.77 -15.64
CA ALA A 449 24.46 -16.37 -15.21
C ALA A 449 23.22 -16.05 -14.36
N ASP A 450 22.06 -16.60 -14.69
CA ASP A 450 20.85 -16.54 -13.85
C ASP A 450 21.04 -17.27 -12.52
N ALA A 451 21.66 -18.45 -12.53
CA ALA A 451 21.94 -19.23 -11.32
C ALA A 451 22.80 -18.47 -10.30
N LYS A 452 23.72 -17.59 -10.76
CA LYS A 452 24.54 -16.72 -9.90
C LYS A 452 23.74 -15.58 -9.25
N THR A 453 22.55 -15.27 -9.78
CA THR A 453 21.75 -14.08 -9.46
C THR A 453 20.31 -14.45 -9.08
N ARG A 454 19.38 -14.40 -10.04
CA ARG A 454 17.93 -14.60 -9.85
C ARG A 454 17.62 -16.00 -9.31
N GLY A 455 18.18 -17.06 -9.90
CA GLY A 455 18.07 -18.42 -9.38
C GLY A 455 18.51 -18.55 -7.91
N ARG A 456 19.68 -18.00 -7.54
CA ARG A 456 20.17 -18.00 -6.15
C ARG A 456 19.25 -17.22 -5.21
N GLU A 457 18.71 -16.08 -5.65
CA GLU A 457 17.77 -15.28 -4.85
C GLU A 457 16.44 -16.02 -4.65
N THR A 458 15.91 -16.67 -5.68
CA THR A 458 14.71 -17.52 -5.61
C THR A 458 14.92 -18.68 -4.63
N GLN A 459 16.04 -19.40 -4.72
CA GLN A 459 16.38 -20.49 -3.80
C GLN A 459 16.53 -20.02 -2.35
N ALA A 460 17.14 -18.85 -2.13
CA ALA A 460 17.29 -18.25 -0.80
C ALA A 460 15.96 -17.71 -0.20
N ILE A 461 14.98 -17.39 -1.05
CA ILE A 461 13.60 -17.09 -0.63
C ILE A 461 12.88 -18.40 -0.29
N LEU A 462 12.96 -19.42 -1.15
CA LEU A 462 12.29 -20.71 -0.97
C LEU A 462 12.76 -21.45 0.28
N SER A 463 14.06 -21.40 0.63
CA SER A 463 14.59 -22.01 1.85
C SER A 463 14.04 -21.40 3.15
N GLN A 464 13.50 -20.18 3.10
CA GLN A 464 12.79 -19.55 4.22
C GLN A 464 11.27 -19.72 4.10
N LEU A 465 10.74 -19.73 2.88
CA LEU A 465 9.31 -19.83 2.62
C LEU A 465 8.78 -21.24 2.91
N LEU A 466 9.44 -22.30 2.43
CA LEU A 466 8.91 -23.66 2.57
C LEU A 466 8.74 -24.10 4.04
N PRO A 467 9.71 -23.92 4.95
CA PRO A 467 9.53 -24.22 6.39
C PRO A 467 8.52 -23.30 7.09
N HIS A 468 8.20 -22.15 6.51
CA HIS A 468 7.12 -21.29 6.99
C HIS A 468 5.74 -21.83 6.55
N LEU A 469 5.62 -22.28 5.30
CA LEU A 469 4.39 -22.86 4.76
C LEU A 469 4.03 -24.21 5.41
N GLU A 470 5.01 -25.00 5.83
CA GLU A 470 4.82 -26.26 6.58
C GLU A 470 4.07 -26.09 7.90
N LYS A 471 4.06 -24.88 8.48
CA LYS A 471 3.27 -24.55 9.69
C LYS A 471 1.77 -24.45 9.40
N THR A 472 1.40 -24.30 8.13
CA THR A 472 0.03 -24.12 7.65
C THR A 472 -0.14 -24.82 6.28
N PRO A 473 0.07 -26.15 6.17
CA PRO A 473 0.17 -26.83 4.87
C PRO A 473 -1.15 -26.77 4.09
N GLU A 474 -2.25 -26.66 4.83
CA GLU A 474 -3.62 -26.49 4.35
C GLU A 474 -3.98 -25.07 3.89
N MET A 475 -3.12 -24.08 4.12
CA MET A 475 -3.42 -22.69 3.76
C MET A 475 -3.00 -22.43 2.30
N PRO A 476 -3.91 -21.99 1.42
CA PRO A 476 -3.59 -21.66 0.05
C PRO A 476 -2.54 -20.54 -0.02
N VAL A 477 -1.61 -20.65 -0.98
CA VAL A 477 -0.47 -19.73 -1.12
C VAL A 477 -0.46 -19.11 -2.51
N ILE A 478 -0.14 -17.82 -2.54
CA ILE A 478 0.15 -17.02 -3.74
C ILE A 478 1.54 -16.41 -3.55
N VAL A 479 2.43 -16.58 -4.53
CA VAL A 479 3.69 -15.83 -4.65
C VAL A 479 3.64 -15.13 -6.01
N ALA A 480 3.74 -13.79 -6.03
CA ALA A 480 3.56 -13.07 -7.28
C ALA A 480 4.39 -11.78 -7.36
N GLY A 481 4.76 -11.40 -8.59
CA GLY A 481 5.58 -10.22 -8.87
C GLY A 481 6.63 -10.47 -9.94
N ASP A 482 7.66 -9.62 -9.92
CA ASP A 482 8.71 -9.52 -10.94
C ASP A 482 9.91 -10.41 -10.57
N PHE A 483 10.09 -11.49 -11.35
CA PHE A 483 11.21 -12.41 -11.18
C PHE A 483 12.44 -11.99 -12.00
N ASN A 484 12.34 -10.97 -12.86
CA ASN A 484 13.39 -10.54 -13.78
C ASN A 484 14.04 -11.67 -14.61
N SER A 485 13.37 -12.81 -14.75
CA SER A 485 13.89 -14.07 -15.32
C SER A 485 12.80 -14.71 -16.18
N GLY A 486 13.19 -15.27 -17.33
CA GLY A 486 12.30 -16.03 -18.18
C GLY A 486 11.79 -17.33 -17.54
N SER A 487 10.85 -17.99 -18.21
CA SER A 487 10.28 -19.25 -17.75
C SER A 487 10.80 -20.43 -18.55
N SER A 488 11.10 -21.53 -17.86
CA SER A 488 11.32 -22.85 -18.48
C SER A 488 10.07 -23.38 -19.19
N LEU A 489 8.89 -22.78 -18.94
CA LEU A 489 7.64 -23.07 -19.63
C LEU A 489 7.38 -22.15 -20.85
N ASP A 490 8.24 -21.15 -21.08
CA ASP A 490 8.19 -20.26 -22.24
C ASP A 490 9.32 -20.57 -23.22
N TRP A 491 10.53 -20.82 -22.72
CA TRP A 491 11.73 -21.11 -23.49
C TRP A 491 11.88 -22.62 -23.78
N THR A 492 10.85 -23.21 -24.41
CA THR A 492 10.78 -24.65 -24.76
C THR A 492 11.29 -24.91 -26.18
N PRO A 493 11.56 -26.18 -26.59
CA PRO A 493 11.94 -26.50 -27.97
C PRO A 493 10.91 -26.03 -29.01
N GLU A 494 9.62 -26.13 -28.71
CA GLU A 494 8.53 -25.69 -29.57
C GLU A 494 8.54 -24.17 -29.76
N ALA A 495 8.91 -23.43 -28.72
CA ALA A 495 8.98 -21.97 -28.72
C ALA A 495 10.37 -21.39 -29.07
N ALA A 496 11.40 -22.23 -29.27
CA ALA A 496 12.76 -21.78 -29.56
C ALA A 496 12.85 -20.95 -30.86
N HIS A 497 11.95 -21.19 -31.83
CA HIS A 497 11.86 -20.45 -33.09
C HIS A 497 11.29 -19.02 -32.95
N LEU A 498 10.76 -18.63 -31.79
CA LEU A 498 10.26 -17.28 -31.57
C LEU A 498 11.41 -16.25 -31.66
N PRO A 499 11.22 -15.07 -32.27
CA PRO A 499 12.31 -14.12 -32.51
C PRO A 499 13.07 -13.65 -31.26
N ASN A 500 12.40 -13.63 -30.10
CA ASN A 500 13.01 -13.27 -28.83
C ASN A 500 13.90 -14.41 -28.24
N HIS A 501 13.66 -15.67 -28.60
CA HIS A 501 14.40 -16.83 -28.06
C HIS A 501 15.66 -17.20 -28.86
N GLN A 502 15.82 -16.68 -30.09
CA GLN A 502 17.01 -16.88 -30.95
C GLN A 502 17.41 -18.36 -31.18
N GLY A 503 16.43 -19.27 -31.25
CA GLY A 503 16.69 -20.71 -31.42
C GLY A 503 17.09 -21.45 -30.14
N LEU A 504 17.11 -20.78 -28.98
CA LEU A 504 17.52 -21.37 -27.71
C LEU A 504 16.33 -21.96 -26.93
N THR A 505 16.58 -23.10 -26.29
CA THR A 505 15.75 -23.66 -25.21
C THR A 505 16.47 -23.39 -23.90
N VAL A 506 15.83 -22.72 -22.94
CA VAL A 506 16.50 -22.22 -21.73
C VAL A 506 15.68 -22.59 -20.49
N ALA A 507 16.20 -23.54 -19.72
CA ALA A 507 15.56 -23.99 -18.50
C ALA A 507 15.98 -23.09 -17.31
N TRP A 508 15.41 -21.88 -17.26
CA TRP A 508 15.72 -20.81 -16.31
C TRP A 508 15.68 -21.24 -14.83
N PRO A 509 16.80 -21.11 -14.07
CA PRO A 509 16.92 -21.53 -12.68
C PRO A 509 15.86 -20.99 -11.73
N ALA A 510 15.45 -19.72 -11.88
CA ALA A 510 14.40 -19.12 -11.06
C ALA A 510 13.06 -19.85 -11.21
N SER A 511 12.58 -20.01 -12.45
CA SER A 511 11.31 -20.73 -12.72
C SER A 511 11.37 -22.22 -12.36
N ARG A 512 12.51 -22.90 -12.60
CA ARG A 512 12.68 -24.30 -12.18
C ARG A 512 12.58 -24.45 -10.67
N SER A 513 13.27 -23.59 -9.92
CA SER A 513 13.23 -23.60 -8.46
C SER A 513 11.81 -23.44 -7.89
N MET A 514 10.96 -22.64 -8.54
CA MET A 514 9.53 -22.51 -8.17
C MET A 514 8.74 -23.79 -8.45
N ALA A 515 8.93 -24.40 -9.62
CA ALA A 515 8.27 -25.66 -10.00
C ALA A 515 8.69 -26.84 -9.12
N ASP A 516 10.00 -26.99 -8.86
CA ASP A 516 10.57 -28.00 -7.95
C ASP A 516 10.04 -27.80 -6.51
N ALA A 517 9.83 -26.54 -6.11
CA ALA A 517 9.15 -26.16 -4.87
C ALA A 517 7.61 -26.29 -4.93
N GLY A 518 7.06 -27.03 -5.89
CA GLY A 518 5.63 -27.36 -5.98
C GLY A 518 4.70 -26.17 -6.19
N PHE A 519 5.18 -25.09 -6.81
CA PHE A 519 4.33 -24.00 -7.28
C PHE A 519 3.94 -24.20 -8.75
N ILE A 520 2.69 -23.88 -9.08
CA ILE A 520 2.20 -23.84 -10.48
C ILE A 520 2.15 -22.38 -10.99
N ASP A 521 2.52 -22.18 -12.25
CA ASP A 521 2.39 -20.90 -12.96
C ASP A 521 0.94 -20.71 -13.41
N ALA A 522 0.24 -19.72 -12.87
CA ALA A 522 -1.16 -19.48 -13.21
C ALA A 522 -1.35 -19.06 -14.68
N PHE A 523 -0.39 -18.36 -15.29
CA PHE A 523 -0.48 -17.96 -16.68
C PHE A 523 -0.39 -19.16 -17.61
N ARG A 524 0.58 -20.06 -17.39
CA ARG A 524 0.73 -21.29 -18.20
C ARG A 524 -0.31 -22.37 -17.91
N THR A 525 -0.90 -22.36 -16.71
CA THR A 525 -2.05 -23.23 -16.40
C THR A 525 -3.28 -22.87 -17.24
N ALA A 526 -3.50 -21.57 -17.51
CA ALA A 526 -4.61 -21.10 -18.37
C ALA A 526 -4.24 -21.06 -19.86
N ASN A 527 -2.98 -20.77 -20.19
CA ASN A 527 -2.48 -20.56 -21.54
C ASN A 527 -1.33 -21.56 -21.80
N THR A 528 -1.67 -22.81 -22.12
CA THR A 528 -0.72 -23.93 -22.16
C THR A 528 0.27 -23.89 -23.33
N ASP A 529 -0.05 -23.18 -24.41
CA ASP A 529 0.77 -23.06 -25.61
C ASP A 529 1.62 -21.78 -25.56
N PRO A 530 2.96 -21.87 -25.37
CA PRO A 530 3.83 -20.70 -25.27
C PRO A 530 4.03 -19.97 -26.61
N VAL A 531 3.78 -20.62 -27.74
CA VAL A 531 3.88 -20.01 -29.08
C VAL A 531 2.65 -19.16 -29.38
N LYS A 532 1.46 -19.70 -29.11
CA LYS A 532 0.19 -18.96 -29.33
C LYS A 532 -0.05 -17.86 -28.31
N ALA A 533 0.43 -18.04 -27.09
CA ALA A 533 0.24 -17.09 -25.99
C ALA A 533 1.58 -16.79 -25.28
N PRO A 534 2.50 -16.03 -25.90
CA PRO A 534 3.82 -15.77 -25.31
C PRO A 534 3.75 -14.97 -24.00
N GLY A 535 2.75 -14.10 -23.84
CA GLY A 535 2.45 -13.44 -22.58
C GLY A 535 3.53 -12.45 -22.10
N HIS A 536 4.21 -11.75 -23.01
CA HIS A 536 5.26 -10.80 -22.66
C HIS A 536 4.80 -9.76 -21.64
N THR A 537 5.52 -9.66 -20.52
CA THR A 537 5.29 -8.65 -19.48
C THR A 537 6.32 -7.53 -19.51
N TRP A 538 7.52 -7.84 -19.99
CA TRP A 538 8.56 -6.88 -20.36
C TRP A 538 8.59 -6.76 -21.90
N SER A 539 8.37 -5.60 -22.52
CA SER A 539 7.90 -4.34 -21.91
C SER A 539 6.92 -3.62 -22.85
N PRO A 540 5.65 -3.38 -22.45
CA PRO A 540 4.69 -2.63 -23.26
C PRO A 540 5.06 -1.16 -23.54
N GLU A 541 5.95 -0.56 -22.74
CA GLU A 541 6.49 0.80 -22.97
C GLU A 541 7.61 0.79 -24.02
N PHE A 542 8.59 -0.12 -23.91
CA PHE A 542 9.74 -0.20 -24.83
C PHE A 542 9.60 -1.40 -25.78
N ARG A 543 8.65 -1.28 -26.73
CA ARG A 543 8.24 -2.36 -27.65
C ARG A 543 9.36 -2.86 -28.57
N ASP A 544 10.29 -1.98 -28.94
CA ASP A 544 11.45 -2.30 -29.81
C ASP A 544 12.62 -2.95 -29.03
N THR A 545 12.42 -3.27 -27.75
CA THR A 545 13.38 -4.02 -26.93
C THR A 545 13.03 -5.51 -26.89
N HIS A 546 13.95 -6.33 -26.36
CA HIS A 546 13.71 -7.76 -26.19
C HIS A 546 12.47 -7.99 -25.34
N GLN A 547 11.46 -8.65 -25.90
CA GLN A 547 10.20 -8.93 -25.23
C GLN A 547 10.28 -10.29 -24.52
N GLU A 548 9.90 -10.33 -23.24
CA GLU A 548 9.96 -11.52 -22.39
C GLU A 548 8.84 -11.50 -21.35
N ARG A 549 8.45 -12.67 -20.83
CA ARG A 549 7.60 -12.79 -19.65
C ARG A 549 8.48 -12.97 -18.43
N ILE A 550 8.47 -11.98 -17.54
CA ILE A 550 9.29 -11.97 -16.31
C ILE A 550 8.47 -11.72 -15.03
N ASP A 551 7.19 -11.38 -15.18
CA ASP A 551 6.24 -11.21 -14.08
C ASP A 551 5.32 -12.45 -14.00
N TYR A 552 5.02 -12.90 -12.78
CA TYR A 552 4.33 -14.18 -12.56
C TYR A 552 3.31 -14.10 -11.41
N VAL A 553 2.30 -14.97 -11.49
CA VAL A 553 1.45 -15.36 -10.36
C VAL A 553 1.61 -16.87 -10.14
N TYR A 554 2.39 -17.25 -9.14
CA TYR A 554 2.61 -18.64 -8.74
C TYR A 554 1.67 -19.03 -7.60
N LEU A 555 1.15 -20.27 -7.65
CA LEU A 555 0.19 -20.81 -6.69
C LEU A 555 0.72 -22.10 -6.07
N ARG A 556 0.47 -22.31 -4.77
CA ARG A 556 0.74 -23.59 -4.08
C ARG A 556 -0.40 -23.95 -3.13
N GLY A 557 -0.63 -25.25 -2.98
CA GLY A 557 -1.73 -25.84 -2.21
C GLY A 557 -2.87 -26.33 -3.11
N ALA A 558 -3.39 -27.53 -2.85
CA ALA A 558 -4.35 -28.24 -3.70
C ALA A 558 -5.75 -27.59 -3.77
N SER A 559 -6.00 -26.51 -3.03
CA SER A 559 -7.28 -25.79 -3.06
C SER A 559 -7.43 -24.85 -4.26
N TRP A 560 -6.38 -24.58 -5.03
CA TRP A 560 -6.47 -23.69 -6.18
C TRP A 560 -6.90 -24.41 -7.46
N ARG A 561 -7.89 -23.83 -8.16
CA ARG A 561 -8.11 -24.05 -9.58
C ARG A 561 -8.07 -22.71 -10.31
N VAL A 562 -7.09 -22.55 -11.19
CA VAL A 562 -7.02 -21.45 -12.15
C VAL A 562 -8.20 -21.58 -13.12
N LEU A 563 -8.89 -20.46 -13.37
CA LEU A 563 -9.98 -20.37 -14.34
C LEU A 563 -9.51 -19.63 -15.60
N GLU A 564 -8.87 -18.49 -15.41
CA GLU A 564 -8.35 -17.60 -16.45
C GLU A 564 -7.03 -16.99 -15.95
N SER A 565 -6.16 -16.59 -16.87
CA SER A 565 -5.02 -15.73 -16.55
C SER A 565 -4.65 -14.91 -17.79
N GLU A 566 -4.47 -13.60 -17.61
CA GLU A 566 -4.30 -12.62 -18.68
C GLU A 566 -3.16 -11.64 -18.37
N VAL A 567 -2.53 -11.13 -19.43
CA VAL A 567 -1.54 -10.04 -19.33
C VAL A 567 -2.23 -8.75 -19.74
N LEU A 568 -2.23 -7.78 -18.82
CA LEU A 568 -2.82 -6.45 -19.02
C LEU A 568 -1.69 -5.46 -19.34
N SER A 569 -1.75 -4.85 -20.52
CA SER A 569 -0.72 -3.93 -21.03
C SER A 569 -1.30 -2.66 -21.64
N GLU A 570 -2.61 -2.46 -21.57
CA GLU A 570 -3.33 -1.37 -22.24
C GLU A 570 -4.11 -0.46 -21.28
N HIS A 571 -4.11 0.84 -21.59
CA HIS A 571 -4.95 1.83 -20.94
C HIS A 571 -5.28 2.95 -21.94
N PRO A 572 -6.53 3.47 -22.01
CA PRO A 572 -6.92 4.44 -23.05
C PRO A 572 -6.13 5.75 -23.09
N ARG A 573 -5.40 6.11 -22.02
CA ARG A 573 -4.54 7.29 -21.97
C ARG A 573 -3.04 6.96 -22.13
N GLY A 574 -2.73 5.71 -22.45
CA GLY A 574 -1.38 5.13 -22.43
C GLY A 574 -1.07 4.43 -21.10
N TRP A 575 -0.47 3.24 -21.20
CA TRP A 575 -0.11 2.37 -20.07
C TRP A 575 0.83 3.09 -19.07
N PRO A 576 0.69 2.91 -17.74
CA PRO A 576 1.40 3.73 -16.76
C PRO A 576 2.74 3.16 -16.23
N SER A 577 3.13 1.97 -16.68
CA SER A 577 4.35 1.25 -16.28
C SER A 577 5.14 0.79 -17.52
N ASP A 578 6.40 0.39 -17.39
CA ASP A 578 7.11 -0.37 -18.42
C ASP A 578 6.84 -1.88 -18.33
N HIS A 579 6.42 -2.41 -17.17
CA HIS A 579 5.88 -3.76 -17.04
C HIS A 579 4.36 -3.83 -17.30
N ALA A 580 3.93 -4.88 -18.00
CA ALA A 580 2.53 -5.32 -18.01
C ALA A 580 2.15 -5.92 -16.64
N ALA A 581 0.84 -5.97 -16.34
CA ALA A 581 0.33 -6.60 -15.12
C ALA A 581 -0.16 -8.02 -15.43
N VAL A 582 0.12 -9.00 -14.57
CA VAL A 582 -0.40 -10.36 -14.71
C VAL A 582 -1.60 -10.53 -13.79
N LEU A 583 -2.77 -10.80 -14.37
CA LEU A 583 -3.98 -11.11 -13.62
C LEU A 583 -4.26 -12.61 -13.68
N ALA A 584 -4.52 -13.23 -12.53
CA ALA A 584 -5.03 -14.59 -12.43
C ALA A 584 -6.43 -14.59 -11.79
N VAL A 585 -7.34 -15.38 -12.36
CA VAL A 585 -8.71 -15.58 -11.86
C VAL A 585 -8.81 -16.98 -11.27
N LEU A 586 -9.00 -17.04 -9.96
CA LEU A 586 -8.81 -18.24 -9.17
C LEU A 586 -10.12 -18.66 -8.49
N SER A 587 -10.51 -19.91 -8.67
CA SER A 587 -11.45 -20.55 -7.74
C SER A 587 -10.67 -21.19 -6.60
N LEU A 588 -11.14 -20.95 -5.37
CA LEU A 588 -10.67 -21.64 -4.18
C LEU A 588 -11.67 -22.74 -3.84
N ALA A 589 -11.23 -24.00 -3.94
CA ALA A 589 -12.05 -25.16 -3.62
C ALA A 589 -12.60 -25.06 -2.19
N LYS A 590 -13.89 -25.36 -2.03
CA LYS A 590 -14.44 -25.60 -0.70
C LYS A 590 -13.74 -26.85 -0.14
N LYS A 591 -13.24 -26.78 1.10
CA LYS A 591 -12.95 -28.02 1.84
C LYS A 591 -14.24 -28.85 1.83
N ARG A 592 -14.10 -30.12 1.44
CA ARG A 592 -15.17 -31.11 1.56
C ARG A 592 -15.30 -31.54 3.01
#